data_AF-A0AAN8F7L0-F1
#
_entry.id   AF-A0AAN8F7L0-F1
#
_cell.length_a   1.000
_cell.length_b   1.000
_cell.length_c   1.000
_cell.angle_alpha   90.00
_cell.angle_beta   90.00
_cell.angle_gamma   90.00
#
_symmetry.space_group_name_H-M   'P 1'
#
loop_
_entity.id
_entity.type
_entity.pdbx_description
1 polymer ?
#
loop_
_entity_poly.entity_id
_entity_poly.type
_entity_poly.pdbx_seq_one_letter_code
_entity_poly.pdbx_strand_id
1 'polypeptide(L)'
;IRVYKNGEERDPGKLITITRREYKHWIVFLDALTRKLGTTTAINRLYTTHGVRVEHFNELEHNGEYVAVERGPFIECNYGAYRVWTQTERVGSEKMKMDITGASSGGQANFFGFW
;
A
#
# COMPACT_ATOMS: atom_id res chain seq x y z
N ILE A 1 2.75 3.57 -8.15
CA ILE A 1 3.19 2.19 -8.47
C ILE A 1 3.05 1.32 -7.23
N ARG A 2 3.00 0.00 -7.39
CA ARG A 2 3.05 -0.93 -6.26
C ARG A 2 4.39 -1.63 -6.22
N VAL A 3 5.00 -1.68 -5.04
CA VAL A 3 6.34 -2.25 -4.83
C VAL A 3 6.25 -3.36 -3.77
N TYR A 4 6.70 -4.55 -4.13
CA TYR A 4 6.81 -5.73 -3.27
C TYR A 4 8.24 -5.92 -2.76
N LYS A 5 8.39 -6.62 -1.64
CA LYS A 5 9.71 -7.04 -1.16
C LYS A 5 10.11 -8.35 -1.82
N ASN A 6 11.36 -8.43 -2.31
CA ASN A 6 11.90 -9.62 -2.93
C ASN A 6 11.82 -10.85 -1.99
N GLY A 7 11.19 -11.93 -2.46
CA GLY A 7 11.11 -13.20 -1.72
C GLY A 7 10.01 -13.28 -0.66
N GLU A 8 9.18 -12.25 -0.48
CA GLU A 8 8.08 -12.23 0.49
C GLU A 8 6.71 -12.37 -0.21
N GLU A 9 6.20 -13.60 -0.33
CA GLU A 9 4.90 -13.87 -0.98
C GLU A 9 3.71 -13.30 -0.20
N ARG A 10 3.85 -13.18 1.13
CA ARG A 10 2.81 -12.65 2.03
C ARG A 10 2.79 -11.13 2.10
N ASP A 11 3.73 -10.44 1.45
CA ASP A 11 3.73 -8.98 1.44
C ASP A 11 2.61 -8.46 0.51
N PRO A 12 1.64 -7.67 1.01
CA PRO A 12 0.55 -7.15 0.18
C PRO A 12 1.04 -6.13 -0.87
N GLY A 13 2.31 -5.75 -0.83
CA GLY A 13 2.89 -4.69 -1.63
C GLY A 13 2.59 -3.32 -1.05
N LYS A 14 3.53 -2.39 -1.20
CA LYS A 14 3.38 -1.00 -0.79
C LYS A 14 3.06 -0.12 -1.99
N LEU A 15 1.98 0.67 -1.87
CA LEU A 15 1.70 1.73 -2.85
C LEU A 15 2.61 2.93 -2.60
N ILE A 16 3.34 3.31 -3.66
CA ILE A 16 4.28 4.42 -3.65
C ILE A 16 3.85 5.39 -4.74
N THR A 17 3.55 6.62 -4.31
CA THR A 17 3.28 7.73 -5.21
C THR A 17 4.59 8.39 -5.57
N ILE A 18 4.91 8.41 -6.86
CA ILE A 18 6.14 9.01 -7.37
C ILE A 18 5.78 10.37 -7.92
N THR A 19 6.32 11.43 -7.32
CA THR A 19 6.20 12.78 -7.84
C THR A 19 7.56 13.25 -8.35
N ARG A 20 7.59 13.86 -9.56
CA ARG A 20 8.84 14.37 -10.17
C ARG A 20 9.52 15.46 -9.34
N ARG A 21 8.78 16.11 -8.44
CA ARG A 21 9.32 17.14 -7.52
C ARG A 21 10.09 16.52 -6.35
N GLU A 22 9.65 15.36 -5.87
CA GLU A 22 10.23 14.68 -4.70
C GLU A 22 11.39 13.77 -5.10
N TYR A 23 11.31 13.13 -6.27
CA TYR A 23 12.31 12.17 -6.74
C TYR A 23 13.01 12.67 -8.00
N LYS A 24 14.06 13.49 -7.82
CA LYS A 24 14.89 14.02 -8.93
C LYS A 24 15.82 12.96 -9.53
N HIS A 25 16.35 12.07 -8.69
CA HIS A 25 17.31 11.05 -9.09
C HIS A 25 16.79 9.66 -8.71
N TRP A 26 17.12 8.66 -9.53
CA TRP A 26 16.74 7.28 -9.31
C TRP A 26 17.17 6.77 -7.93
N ILE A 27 18.41 7.07 -7.54
CA ILE A 27 18.95 6.66 -6.24
C ILE A 27 18.17 7.24 -5.05
N VAL A 28 17.68 8.48 -5.15
CA VAL A 28 16.87 9.12 -4.10
C VAL A 28 15.52 8.41 -3.95
N PHE A 29 14.96 7.94 -5.07
CA PHE A 29 13.75 7.13 -5.05
C PHE A 29 13.98 5.77 -4.37
N LEU A 30 15.10 5.10 -4.64
CA LEU A 30 15.46 3.84 -4.00
C LEU A 30 15.68 3.98 -2.48
N ASP A 31 16.33 5.07 -2.05
CA ASP A 31 16.48 5.39 -0.63
C ASP A 31 15.13 5.66 0.05
N ALA A 32 14.23 6.36 -0.64
CA ALA A 32 12.89 6.58 -0.14
C ALA A 32 12.09 5.28 -0.05
N LEU A 33 12.23 4.37 -1.03
CA LEU A 33 11.63 3.03 -0.97
C LEU A 33 12.11 2.27 0.27
N THR A 34 13.41 2.32 0.57
CA THR A 34 13.99 1.68 1.77
C THR A 34 13.28 2.15 3.04
N ARG A 35 13.10 3.48 3.16
CA ARG A 35 12.39 4.09 4.30
C ARG A 35 10.90 3.73 4.34
N LYS A 36 10.24 3.64 3.18
CA LYS A 36 8.79 3.35 3.08
C LYS A 36 8.47 1.88 3.34
N LEU A 37 9.36 0.98 2.93
CA LEU A 37 9.27 -0.46 3.14
C LEU A 37 9.81 -0.88 4.51
N GLY A 38 10.56 0.01 5.18
CA GLY A 38 11.10 -0.22 6.52
C GLY A 38 12.11 -1.35 6.55
N THR A 39 12.93 -1.44 5.51
CA THR A 39 13.85 -2.56 5.31
C THR A 39 15.16 -2.32 6.04
N THR A 40 15.76 -3.37 6.58
CA THR A 40 17.07 -3.27 7.27
C THR A 40 18.19 -2.93 6.28
N THR A 41 18.05 -3.39 5.04
CA THR A 41 19.01 -3.14 3.97
C THR A 41 18.46 -2.13 2.96
N ALA A 42 19.35 -1.32 2.40
CA ALA A 42 19.00 -0.37 1.34
C ALA A 42 18.63 -1.11 0.05
N ILE A 43 17.49 -0.74 -0.51
CA ILE A 43 17.04 -1.19 -1.83
C ILE A 43 17.95 -0.54 -2.87
N ASN A 44 18.57 -1.36 -3.72
CA ASN A 44 19.48 -0.87 -4.76
C ASN A 44 19.00 -1.20 -6.17
N ARG A 45 18.05 -2.13 -6.30
CA ARG A 45 17.54 -2.62 -7.58
C ARG A 45 16.03 -2.73 -7.51
N LEU A 46 15.40 -2.39 -8.63
CA LEU A 46 13.97 -2.58 -8.84
C LEU A 46 13.80 -3.47 -10.06
N TYR A 47 12.87 -4.40 -9.97
CA TYR A 47 12.47 -5.28 -11.06
C TYR A 47 10.97 -5.17 -11.27
N THR A 48 10.49 -5.52 -12.46
CA THR A 48 9.08 -5.81 -12.68
C THR A 48 8.74 -7.19 -12.12
N THR A 49 7.45 -7.48 -11.97
CA THR A 49 6.97 -8.84 -11.65
C THR A 49 7.40 -9.88 -12.70
N HIS A 50 7.74 -9.43 -13.91
CA HIS A 50 8.24 -10.26 -15.00
C HIS A 50 9.78 -10.44 -14.97
N GLY A 51 10.48 -9.93 -13.96
CA GLY A 51 11.93 -10.05 -13.82
C GLY A 51 12.75 -9.08 -14.70
N VAL A 52 12.10 -8.09 -15.32
CA VAL A 52 12.82 -7.03 -16.07
C VAL A 52 13.35 -5.99 -15.09
N ARG A 53 14.66 -5.69 -15.16
CA ARG A 53 15.29 -4.67 -14.32
C ARG A 53 14.82 -3.28 -14.76
N VAL A 54 14.46 -2.45 -13.79
CA VAL A 54 14.10 -1.05 -13.98
C VAL A 54 15.18 -0.17 -13.39
N GLU A 55 15.72 0.76 -14.19
CA GLU A 55 16.75 1.71 -13.75
C GLU A 55 16.30 3.17 -13.85
N HIS A 56 15.20 3.43 -14.55
CA HIS A 56 14.72 4.78 -14.82
C HIS A 56 13.24 4.95 -14.54
N PHE A 57 12.86 6.20 -14.22
CA PHE A 57 11.46 6.60 -14.07
C PHE A 57 10.64 6.46 -15.36
N ASN A 58 11.30 6.39 -16.52
CA ASN A 58 10.63 6.28 -17.81
C ASN A 58 10.06 4.87 -18.08
N GLU A 59 10.58 3.87 -17.37
CA GLU A 59 10.11 2.47 -17.43
C GLU A 59 9.04 2.20 -16.36
N LEU A 60 8.77 3.17 -15.49
CA LEU A 60 7.74 3.07 -14.47
C LEU A 60 6.38 3.44 -15.05
N GLU A 61 5.48 2.46 -15.06
CA GLU A 61 4.10 2.61 -15.47
C GLU A 61 3.20 2.97 -14.30
N HIS A 62 2.17 3.75 -14.58
CA HIS A 62 1.19 4.13 -13.58
C HIS A 62 0.40 2.90 -13.11
N ASN A 63 0.30 2.70 -11.80
CA ASN A 63 -0.24 1.48 -11.18
C ASN A 63 0.45 0.16 -11.57
N GLY A 64 1.65 0.23 -12.16
CA GLY A 64 2.47 -0.96 -12.41
C GLY A 64 2.95 -1.63 -11.12
N GLU A 65 3.30 -2.90 -11.26
CA GLU A 65 3.76 -3.78 -10.17
C GLU A 65 5.27 -4.05 -10.29
N TYR A 66 5.96 -3.84 -9.18
CA TYR A 66 7.42 -3.89 -9.12
C TYR A 66 7.89 -4.62 -7.88
N VAL A 67 9.10 -5.16 -7.94
CA VAL A 67 9.77 -5.88 -6.86
C VAL A 67 11.04 -5.15 -6.50
N ALA A 68 11.13 -4.72 -5.24
CA ALA A 68 12.33 -4.14 -4.67
C ALA A 68 13.28 -5.22 -4.19
N VAL A 69 14.50 -5.17 -4.69
CA VAL A 69 15.58 -6.08 -4.30
C VAL A 69 16.58 -5.30 -3.45
N GLU A 70 16.71 -5.72 -2.20
CA GLU A 70 17.69 -5.21 -1.24
C GLU A 70 19.06 -5.86 -1.45
N ARG A 71 19.07 -7.20 -1.42
CA ARG A 71 20.28 -8.02 -1.53
C ARG A 71 19.96 -9.30 -2.27
N GLY A 72 20.89 -9.74 -3.12
CA GLY A 72 20.80 -11.00 -3.84
C GLY A 72 20.11 -10.90 -5.20
N PRO A 73 19.82 -12.06 -5.83
CA PRO A 73 19.08 -12.12 -7.08
C PRO A 73 17.58 -11.87 -6.88
N PHE A 74 16.90 -11.52 -7.96
CA PHE A 74 15.45 -11.52 -8.02
C PHE A 74 14.93 -12.94 -7.75
N ILE A 75 13.99 -13.07 -6.82
CA ILE A 75 13.29 -14.32 -6.51
C ILE A 75 11.91 -14.20 -7.14
N GLU A 76 11.58 -15.09 -8.06
CA GLU A 76 10.24 -15.16 -8.60
C GLU A 76 9.34 -15.87 -7.57
N CYS A 77 8.32 -15.17 -7.08
CA CYS A 77 7.27 -15.76 -6.25
C CYS A 77 5.90 -15.19 -6.68
N ASN A 78 4.82 -15.73 -6.11
CA ASN A 78 3.46 -15.31 -6.46
C ASN A 78 3.12 -13.94 -5.82
N TYR A 79 3.81 -12.90 -6.29
CA TYR A 79 3.65 -11.53 -5.82
C TYR A 79 2.19 -11.09 -5.94
N GLY A 80 1.58 -10.66 -4.83
CA GLY A 80 0.20 -10.19 -4.80
C GLY A 80 -0.87 -11.27 -4.58
N ALA A 81 -0.50 -12.54 -4.40
CA ALA A 81 -1.44 -13.63 -4.08
C ALA A 81 -2.22 -13.39 -2.78
N TYR A 82 -1.58 -12.78 -1.79
CA TYR A 82 -2.18 -12.48 -0.48
C TYR A 82 -2.88 -11.11 -0.42
N ARG A 83 -3.28 -10.55 -1.57
CA ARG A 83 -4.14 -9.35 -1.63
C ARG A 83 -5.55 -9.66 -1.11
N VAL A 84 -5.67 -9.80 0.20
CA VAL A 84 -6.89 -9.42 0.91
C VAL A 84 -7.09 -7.93 0.67
N TRP A 85 -8.34 -7.51 0.47
CA TRP A 85 -8.81 -6.13 0.33
C TRP A 85 -8.44 -5.30 1.58
N THR A 86 -7.16 -5.05 1.80
CA THR A 86 -6.69 -4.26 2.93
C THR A 86 -6.78 -2.80 2.51
N GLN A 87 -7.91 -2.22 2.89
CA GLN A 87 -8.17 -0.80 3.11
C GLN A 87 -6.89 -0.05 3.53
N THR A 88 -6.08 0.44 2.59
CA THR A 88 -4.97 1.38 2.82
C THR A 88 -4.94 2.46 1.72
N GLU A 89 -6.07 2.69 1.06
CA GLU A 89 -6.37 4.01 0.54
C GLU A 89 -6.74 4.89 1.74
N ARG A 90 -5.72 5.39 2.47
CA ARG A 90 -5.94 6.61 3.26
C ARG A 90 -6.08 7.75 2.28
N VAL A 91 -7.30 7.83 1.74
CA VAL A 91 -8.01 9.07 1.45
C VAL A 91 -7.64 10.08 2.53
N GLY A 92 -7.32 11.28 2.09
CA GLY A 92 -6.78 12.35 2.91
C GLY A 92 -7.58 12.57 4.19
N SER A 93 -6.85 13.04 5.20
CA SER A 93 -7.39 13.65 6.40
C SER A 93 -8.54 14.62 6.07
N GLU A 94 -9.77 14.22 6.30
CA GLU A 94 -10.89 15.16 6.48
C GLU A 94 -11.89 14.56 7.48
N LYS A 95 -11.61 14.89 8.75
CA LYS A 95 -12.57 15.13 9.85
C LYS A 95 -13.94 14.44 9.74
N MET A 96 -14.10 13.32 10.46
CA MET A 96 -15.40 12.96 11.04
C MET A 96 -15.38 13.36 12.52
N LYS A 97 -15.79 14.61 12.77
CA LYS A 97 -16.26 15.03 14.10
C LYS A 97 -17.58 14.29 14.33
N MET A 98 -17.58 13.40 15.32
CA MET A 98 -18.81 12.78 15.81
C MET A 98 -19.39 13.74 16.84
N ASP A 99 -20.37 14.54 16.43
CA ASP A 99 -21.18 15.33 17.34
C ASP A 99 -22.09 14.39 18.14
N ILE A 100 -21.66 14.02 19.35
CA ILE A 100 -22.52 13.35 20.33
C ILE A 100 -23.30 14.45 21.05
N THR A 101 -24.50 14.77 20.54
CA THR A 101 -25.51 15.54 21.26
C THR A 101 -26.88 14.91 21.11
N GLY A 102 -27.50 14.60 22.26
CA GLY A 102 -28.95 14.35 22.42
C GLY A 102 -29.28 12.89 22.77
N ALA A 103 -29.37 12.53 24.07
CA ALA A 103 -30.61 12.52 24.88
C ALA A 103 -31.57 11.36 24.50
N SER A 104 -31.57 10.25 25.25
CA SER A 104 -32.44 9.96 26.41
C SER A 104 -33.95 9.93 26.15
N SER A 105 -34.55 8.77 26.50
CA SER A 105 -35.88 8.54 27.08
C SER A 105 -36.93 7.79 26.24
N GLY A 106 -37.28 6.58 26.73
CA GLY A 106 -38.63 6.10 27.06
C GLY A 106 -39.70 5.96 25.96
N GLY A 107 -40.28 4.76 25.85
CA GLY A 107 -41.58 4.57 25.21
C GLY A 107 -41.97 3.11 25.01
N GLN A 108 -42.96 2.64 25.77
CA GLN A 108 -43.50 1.27 25.77
C GLN A 108 -44.19 0.91 24.44
N ALA A 109 -44.16 -0.38 24.07
CA ALA A 109 -45.04 -0.95 23.06
C ALA A 109 -45.87 -2.09 23.69
N ASN A 110 -47.09 -1.77 24.11
CA ASN A 110 -48.16 -2.74 24.31
C ASN A 110 -48.97 -2.82 23.02
N PHE A 111 -49.12 -4.02 22.45
CA PHE A 111 -50.17 -4.32 21.48
C PHE A 111 -50.82 -5.66 21.81
N PHE A 112 -52.12 -5.60 22.08
CA PHE A 112 -53.05 -6.69 22.31
C PHE A 112 -53.28 -7.54 21.04
N GLY A 113 -53.57 -8.84 21.21
CA GLY A 113 -54.10 -9.73 20.17
C GLY A 113 -54.84 -10.93 20.77
N PHE A 114 -56.16 -10.94 20.62
CA PHE A 114 -57.17 -11.91 21.04
C PHE A 114 -56.90 -13.36 20.56
N TRP A 115 -56.94 -14.36 21.46
CA TRP A 115 -58.05 -15.33 21.67
C TRP A 115 -57.80 -16.16 22.93
#